data_AF-A0A9D7T3K6-F1
#
_entry.id   AF-A0A9D7T3K6-F1
#
_cell.length_a   1.000
_cell.length_b   1.000
_cell.length_c   1.000
_cell.angle_alpha   90.00
_cell.angle_beta   90.00
_cell.angle_gamma   90.00
#
_symmetry.space_group_name_H-M   'P 1'
#
loop_
_entity.id
_entity.type
_entity.pdbx_description
1 polymer ?
#
loop_
_entity_poly.entity_id
_entity_poly.type
_entity_poly.pdbx_seq_one_letter_code
_entity_poly.pdbx_strand_id
1 'polypeptide(L)'
;MKRIRILAAGIISLLAASFASAQTMVVIVQVPMGAPKVAGVGKVLTIDATSTAQRVPVVLADYVNTPNQRWTLQTAGGGKYFIYNTADGRAIEATTTDENAPLYAADLNWEDAQQMWRFAPAWGIADRKITSAFNGLCLTHGYLKPDEYAPVSQSSRDVVATGWLVVPVHSVPNFGTFATSLGSYNSDPNWKNLGFRLKRVRNVLRVGFWIWTDSGGPEAAVWEDAKCYAPWDEWQHFFLVDTGTRETYHADAYALGADNEWHYFSSTSQVVGQPVQPERPANP
;
A
#
# COMPACT_ATOMS: atom_id res chain seq x y z
N MET A 1 -1.24 -30.67 33.40
CA MET A 1 -1.66 -29.88 32.21
C MET A 1 -0.63 -28.78 31.95
N LYS A 2 0.28 -29.00 31.00
CA LYS A 2 1.34 -28.03 30.62
C LYS A 2 0.79 -27.09 29.55
N ARG A 3 0.70 -25.80 29.85
CA ARG A 3 0.34 -24.75 28.89
C ARG A 3 1.55 -24.51 27.97
N ILE A 4 1.42 -24.90 26.71
CA ILE A 4 2.37 -24.57 25.64
C ILE A 4 2.15 -23.09 25.29
N ARG A 5 3.12 -22.25 25.63
CA ARG A 5 3.21 -20.87 25.14
C ARG A 5 3.75 -20.93 23.70
N ILE A 6 2.88 -20.71 22.72
CA ILE A 6 3.31 -20.52 21.32
C ILE A 6 3.92 -19.12 21.24
N LEU A 7 5.23 -19.06 21.08
CA LEU A 7 5.98 -17.85 20.78
C LEU A 7 5.61 -17.32 19.40
N ALA A 8 5.23 -16.04 19.35
CA ALA A 8 4.95 -15.29 18.13
C ALA A 8 6.24 -15.00 17.34
N ALA A 9 6.75 -16.03 16.66
CA ALA A 9 7.77 -15.93 15.62
C ALA A 9 7.21 -16.31 14.23
N GLY A 10 5.88 -16.32 14.08
CA GLY A 10 5.21 -16.61 12.82
C GLY A 10 4.89 -15.33 12.06
N ILE A 11 5.32 -15.27 10.79
CA ILE A 11 4.78 -14.52 9.64
C ILE A 11 5.84 -13.77 8.80
N ILE A 12 7.09 -13.63 9.25
CA ILE A 12 8.13 -12.99 8.39
C ILE A 12 8.77 -13.99 7.40
N SER A 13 8.70 -15.30 7.66
CA SER A 13 9.33 -16.32 6.79
C SER A 13 8.45 -16.87 5.66
N LEU A 14 7.17 -16.48 5.55
CA LEU A 14 6.28 -17.12 4.56
C LEU A 14 6.35 -16.55 3.14
N LEU A 15 6.86 -15.32 2.96
CA LEU A 15 7.23 -14.88 1.61
C LEU A 15 8.55 -15.51 1.17
N ALA A 16 9.59 -15.56 2.00
CA ALA A 16 10.88 -16.10 1.55
C ALA A 16 10.89 -17.62 1.28
N ALA A 17 10.01 -18.41 1.93
CA ALA A 17 10.04 -19.88 1.84
C ALA A 17 9.09 -20.51 0.80
N SER A 18 8.19 -19.76 0.16
CA SER A 18 7.22 -20.34 -0.80
C SER A 18 7.56 -20.10 -2.29
N PHE A 19 8.56 -19.27 -2.62
CA PHE A 19 8.92 -18.97 -4.02
C PHE A 19 9.98 -19.89 -4.64
N ALA A 20 10.36 -21.00 -3.99
CA ALA A 20 11.48 -21.82 -4.45
C ALA A 20 11.20 -22.62 -5.75
N SER A 21 9.95 -22.72 -6.21
CA SER A 21 9.64 -23.22 -7.57
C SER A 21 8.35 -22.70 -8.22
N ALA A 22 7.52 -21.94 -7.51
CA ALA A 22 6.24 -21.48 -8.03
C ALA A 22 6.36 -20.07 -8.61
N GLN A 23 6.08 -19.95 -9.92
CA GLN A 23 5.71 -18.67 -10.53
C GLN A 23 4.57 -18.06 -9.75
N THR A 24 4.71 -16.79 -9.34
CA THR A 24 3.65 -16.08 -8.64
C THR A 24 3.22 -14.86 -9.44
N MET A 25 1.95 -14.82 -9.82
CA MET A 25 1.35 -13.64 -10.44
C MET A 25 1.03 -12.59 -9.38
N VAL A 26 1.47 -11.37 -9.62
CA VAL A 26 1.36 -10.24 -8.70
C VAL A 26 0.95 -8.97 -9.43
N VAL A 27 0.41 -8.04 -8.66
CA VAL A 27 0.31 -6.63 -9.01
C VAL A 27 1.36 -5.88 -8.20
N ILE A 28 2.16 -5.05 -8.87
CA ILE A 28 3.17 -4.21 -8.22
C ILE A 28 2.58 -2.82 -8.07
N VAL A 29 2.24 -2.46 -6.83
CA VAL A 29 1.53 -1.24 -6.48
C VAL A 29 2.49 -0.25 -5.87
N GLN A 30 2.47 0.97 -6.38
CA GLN A 30 3.21 2.06 -5.78
C GLN A 30 2.52 2.53 -4.49
N VAL A 31 3.29 2.76 -3.43
CA VAL A 31 2.82 3.38 -2.20
C VAL A 31 3.46 4.75 -2.07
N PRO A 32 2.70 5.85 -2.21
CA PRO A 32 3.21 7.17 -1.91
C PRO A 32 3.48 7.27 -0.41
N MET A 33 4.73 7.50 -0.05
CA MET A 33 5.14 7.73 1.33
C MET A 33 5.25 9.23 1.60
N GLY A 34 4.76 9.69 2.76
CA GLY A 34 5.35 10.85 3.41
C GLY A 34 4.88 12.27 3.05
N ALA A 35 3.69 12.50 2.48
CA ALA A 35 3.08 13.84 2.58
C ALA A 35 1.54 13.77 2.67
N PRO A 36 0.89 14.53 3.57
CA PRO A 36 -0.57 14.52 3.77
C PRO A 36 -1.39 14.96 2.54
N LYS A 37 -0.76 15.34 1.41
CA LYS A 37 -1.40 15.85 0.18
C LYS A 37 -1.06 15.05 -1.10
N VAL A 38 -0.61 13.81 -1.01
CA VAL A 38 -0.50 12.97 -2.22
C VAL A 38 -1.87 12.36 -2.52
N ALA A 39 -2.66 13.08 -3.32
CA ALA A 39 -3.78 12.48 -4.04
C ALA A 39 -3.22 11.56 -5.12
N GLY A 40 -3.67 10.31 -5.15
CA GLY A 40 -3.13 9.25 -5.99
C GLY A 40 -2.92 8.00 -5.15
N VAL A 41 -4.00 7.29 -4.85
CA VAL A 41 -3.92 5.98 -4.20
C VAL A 41 -3.39 4.96 -5.23
N GLY A 42 -2.54 4.04 -4.78
CA GLY A 42 -1.77 3.04 -5.54
C GLY A 42 -2.00 2.91 -7.04
N LYS A 43 -1.23 3.65 -7.84
CA LYS A 43 -1.02 3.32 -9.26
C LYS A 43 -0.23 2.01 -9.34
N VAL A 44 -0.41 1.27 -10.42
CA VAL A 44 0.22 -0.03 -10.63
C VAL A 44 1.20 0.00 -11.78
N LEU A 45 2.24 -0.83 -11.66
CA LEU A 45 3.22 -1.03 -12.70
C LEU A 45 2.57 -1.61 -13.95
N THR A 46 2.70 -0.90 -15.07
CA THR A 46 1.98 -1.16 -16.32
C THR A 46 2.91 -1.02 -17.51
N ILE A 47 2.62 -1.77 -18.58
CA ILE A 47 3.23 -1.59 -19.91
C ILE A 47 2.13 -1.51 -20.97
N ASP A 48 2.46 -0.95 -22.13
CA ASP A 48 1.67 -1.15 -23.35
C ASP A 48 2.06 -2.51 -23.98
N ALA A 49 1.32 -3.55 -23.61
CA ALA A 49 1.56 -4.90 -24.12
C ALA A 49 1.24 -5.08 -25.61
N THR A 50 0.63 -4.07 -26.25
CA THR A 50 0.35 -4.10 -27.71
C THR A 50 1.50 -3.55 -28.54
N SER A 51 2.46 -2.87 -27.91
CA SER A 51 3.59 -2.26 -28.62
C SER A 51 4.57 -3.29 -29.15
N THR A 52 4.95 -3.12 -30.42
CA THR A 52 5.96 -3.93 -31.13
C THR A 52 7.38 -3.41 -30.95
N ALA A 53 7.59 -2.37 -30.14
CA ALA A 53 8.92 -1.86 -29.85
C ALA A 53 9.73 -2.90 -29.06
N GLN A 54 11.03 -3.01 -29.35
CA GLN A 54 11.94 -3.90 -28.62
C GLN A 54 12.00 -3.57 -27.12
N ARG A 55 11.85 -2.29 -26.78
CA ARG A 55 11.77 -1.79 -25.42
C ARG A 55 10.49 -0.99 -25.25
N VAL A 56 9.65 -1.39 -24.31
CA VAL A 56 8.42 -0.70 -23.97
C VAL A 56 8.57 0.02 -22.65
N PRO A 57 8.25 1.33 -22.56
CA PRO A 57 8.33 2.04 -21.29
C PRO A 57 7.50 1.36 -20.20
N VAL A 58 8.07 1.22 -19.01
CA VAL A 58 7.33 0.83 -17.81
C VAL A 58 6.77 2.09 -17.16
N VAL A 59 5.46 2.10 -16.94
CA VAL A 59 4.73 3.28 -16.46
C VAL A 59 3.82 2.93 -15.28
N LEU A 60 3.24 3.97 -14.68
CA LEU A 60 2.23 3.87 -13.63
C LEU A 60 0.85 4.17 -14.21
N ALA A 61 -0.14 3.32 -13.92
CA ALA A 61 -1.53 3.52 -14.38
C ALA A 61 -2.54 3.15 -13.29
N ASP A 62 -3.79 3.57 -13.44
CA ASP A 62 -4.87 3.09 -12.58
C ASP A 62 -5.09 1.59 -12.77
N TYR A 63 -5.35 0.90 -11.67
CA TYR A 63 -5.61 -0.53 -11.73
C TYR A 63 -6.98 -0.81 -12.34
N VAL A 64 -7.00 -1.54 -13.46
CA VAL A 64 -8.21 -1.97 -14.18
C VAL A 64 -8.23 -3.48 -14.40
N ASN A 65 -7.33 -4.21 -13.71
CA ASN A 65 -7.27 -5.67 -13.70
C ASN A 65 -7.03 -6.32 -15.07
N THR A 66 -6.23 -5.67 -15.93
CA THR A 66 -5.82 -6.20 -17.24
C THR A 66 -4.48 -6.95 -17.16
N PRO A 67 -4.21 -7.92 -18.05
CA PRO A 67 -2.97 -8.70 -18.03
C PRO A 67 -1.68 -7.86 -18.11
N ASN A 68 -1.72 -6.70 -18.78
CA ASN A 68 -0.57 -5.80 -18.89
C ASN A 68 -0.20 -5.09 -17.57
N GLN A 69 -1.01 -5.25 -16.52
CA GLN A 69 -0.76 -4.76 -15.16
C GLN A 69 -0.37 -5.88 -14.18
N ARG A 70 -0.33 -7.12 -14.66
CA ARG A 70 0.01 -8.31 -13.88
C ARG A 70 1.39 -8.82 -14.28
N TRP A 71 2.14 -9.23 -13.27
CA TRP A 71 3.54 -9.60 -13.40
C TRP A 71 3.77 -10.96 -12.78
N THR A 72 4.64 -11.76 -13.38
CA THR A 72 5.08 -13.02 -12.82
C THR A 72 6.43 -12.81 -12.15
N LEU A 73 6.53 -13.27 -10.91
CA LEU A 73 7.79 -13.39 -10.18
C LEU A 73 8.33 -14.81 -10.34
N GLN A 74 9.53 -14.93 -10.87
CA GLN A 74 10.26 -16.19 -11.00
C GLN A 74 11.63 -16.04 -10.34
N THR A 75 12.02 -16.98 -9.46
CA THR A 75 13.33 -16.94 -8.83
C THR A 75 14.46 -17.13 -9.85
N ALA A 76 15.50 -16.30 -9.74
CA ALA A 76 16.77 -16.40 -10.45
C ALA A 76 17.89 -16.96 -9.56
N GLY A 77 17.55 -17.50 -8.38
CA GLY A 77 18.50 -17.93 -7.36
C GLY A 77 19.13 -16.77 -6.57
N GLY A 78 19.68 -17.08 -5.39
CA GLY A 78 20.42 -16.10 -4.57
C GLY A 78 19.59 -14.87 -4.13
N GLY A 79 18.27 -15.04 -3.93
CA GLY A 79 17.36 -13.96 -3.55
C GLY A 79 17.01 -12.98 -4.68
N LYS A 80 17.35 -13.32 -5.93
CA LYS A 80 17.02 -12.54 -7.12
C LYS A 80 15.78 -13.10 -7.82
N TYR A 81 15.10 -12.25 -8.57
CA TYR A 81 13.88 -12.57 -9.31
C TYR A 81 13.87 -11.92 -10.69
N PHE A 82 13.33 -12.64 -11.66
CA PHE A 82 12.80 -12.03 -12.88
C PHE A 82 11.38 -11.55 -12.60
N ILE A 83 11.05 -10.39 -13.16
CA ILE A 83 9.71 -9.79 -13.10
C ILE A 83 9.27 -9.56 -14.53
N TYR A 84 8.33 -10.36 -15.03
CA TYR A 84 7.89 -10.28 -16.43
C TYR A 84 6.38 -10.24 -16.57
N ASN A 85 5.92 -9.55 -17.60
CA ASN A 85 4.52 -9.24 -17.77
C ASN A 85 3.73 -10.47 -18.22
N THR A 86 2.51 -10.63 -17.71
CA THR A 86 1.67 -11.79 -18.08
C THR A 86 1.01 -11.67 -19.45
N ALA A 87 0.92 -10.46 -20.02
CA ALA A 87 0.29 -10.23 -21.32
C ALA A 87 1.19 -10.64 -22.50
N ASP A 88 2.49 -10.32 -22.43
CA ASP A 88 3.41 -10.46 -23.55
C ASP A 88 4.74 -11.15 -23.20
N GLY A 89 4.98 -11.47 -21.93
CA GLY A 89 6.19 -12.17 -21.47
C GLY A 89 7.43 -11.28 -21.31
N ARG A 90 7.36 -9.97 -21.55
CA ARG A 90 8.52 -9.06 -21.44
C ARG A 90 8.90 -8.79 -19.99
N ALA A 91 10.20 -8.77 -19.71
CA ALA A 91 10.78 -8.58 -18.39
C ALA A 91 11.18 -7.12 -18.14
N ILE A 92 11.02 -6.65 -16.90
CA ILE A 92 11.52 -5.33 -16.48
C ILE A 92 13.05 -5.33 -16.55
N GLU A 93 13.60 -4.35 -17.25
CA GLU A 93 15.02 -4.20 -17.54
C GLU A 93 15.58 -2.85 -17.06
N ALA A 94 16.69 -2.91 -16.32
CA ALA A 94 17.49 -1.75 -15.94
C ALA A 94 18.63 -1.54 -16.97
N THR A 95 18.44 -0.61 -17.90
CA THR A 95 19.29 -0.51 -19.11
C THR A 95 20.61 0.24 -18.92
N THR A 96 20.82 0.91 -17.78
CA THR A 96 21.99 1.74 -17.49
C THR A 96 22.27 1.77 -15.98
N THR A 97 23.41 2.30 -15.56
CA THR A 97 23.75 2.63 -14.17
C THR A 97 23.38 4.07 -13.79
N ASP A 98 22.80 4.84 -14.71
CA ASP A 98 22.48 6.25 -14.48
C ASP A 98 21.27 6.44 -13.56
N GLU A 99 21.37 7.46 -12.70
CA GLU A 99 20.28 7.93 -11.85
C GLU A 99 19.10 8.46 -12.66
N ASN A 100 17.89 8.13 -12.22
CA ASN A 100 16.62 8.52 -12.82
C ASN A 100 16.42 8.05 -14.26
N ALA A 101 17.24 7.12 -14.76
CA ALA A 101 17.02 6.51 -16.06
C ALA A 101 15.67 5.76 -16.08
N PRO A 102 14.86 5.92 -17.13
CA PRO A 102 13.60 5.20 -17.26
C PRO A 102 13.82 3.69 -17.35
N LEU A 103 12.87 2.93 -16.81
CA LEU A 103 12.82 1.48 -16.96
C LEU A 103 12.01 1.09 -18.19
N TYR A 104 12.42 -0.01 -18.81
CA TYR A 104 11.75 -0.60 -19.95
C TYR A 104 11.39 -2.06 -19.66
N ALA A 105 10.42 -2.58 -20.39
CA ALA A 105 10.19 -4.00 -20.54
C ALA A 105 10.75 -4.45 -21.89
N ALA A 106 11.53 -5.53 -21.88
CA ALA A 106 12.18 -6.11 -23.06
C ALA A 106 12.00 -7.64 -23.08
N ASP A 107 12.41 -8.30 -24.16
CA ASP A 107 12.34 -9.75 -24.25
C ASP A 107 13.07 -10.42 -23.09
N LEU A 108 12.41 -11.39 -22.46
CA LEU A 108 12.91 -12.08 -21.28
C LEU A 108 14.17 -12.88 -21.62
N ASN A 109 15.25 -12.58 -20.91
CA ASN A 109 16.52 -13.28 -20.97
C ASN A 109 16.92 -13.77 -19.57
N TRP A 110 16.83 -15.10 -19.36
CA TRP A 110 17.08 -15.76 -18.08
C TRP A 110 18.53 -15.68 -17.58
N GLU A 111 19.45 -15.16 -18.39
CA GLU A 111 20.85 -14.99 -18.03
C GLU A 111 21.21 -13.51 -17.82
N ASP A 112 20.30 -12.58 -18.13
CA ASP A 112 20.58 -11.15 -18.07
C ASP A 112 20.43 -10.58 -16.66
N ALA A 113 21.54 -10.11 -16.09
CA ALA A 113 21.54 -9.44 -14.79
C ALA A 113 20.72 -8.14 -14.78
N GLN A 114 20.56 -7.46 -15.93
CA GLN A 114 19.75 -6.24 -16.06
C GLN A 114 18.25 -6.50 -15.83
N GLN A 115 17.82 -7.76 -15.95
CA GLN A 115 16.45 -8.20 -15.74
C GLN A 115 16.23 -8.89 -14.39
N MET A 116 17.25 -8.89 -13.52
CA MET A 116 17.20 -9.48 -12.19
C MET A 116 16.97 -8.41 -11.13
N TRP A 117 16.04 -8.68 -10.21
CA TRP A 117 15.63 -7.76 -9.15
C TRP A 117 15.68 -8.43 -7.78
N ARG A 118 15.91 -7.65 -6.73
CA ARG A 118 15.86 -8.07 -5.33
C ARG A 118 14.75 -7.34 -4.61
N PHE A 119 14.09 -8.03 -3.70
CA PHE A 119 13.13 -7.44 -2.78
C PHE A 119 13.82 -7.26 -1.42
N ALA A 120 13.85 -6.03 -0.91
CA ALA A 120 14.42 -5.78 0.40
C ALA A 120 13.58 -6.46 1.50
N PRO A 121 14.21 -7.04 2.54
CA PRO A 121 13.48 -7.48 3.72
C PRO A 121 12.81 -6.26 4.36
N ALA A 122 11.51 -6.33 4.56
CA ALA A 122 10.72 -5.19 4.98
C ALA A 122 10.33 -5.29 6.45
N TRP A 123 10.83 -4.35 7.27
CA TRP A 123 10.34 -4.15 8.65
C TRP A 123 9.03 -3.37 8.68
N GLY A 124 8.78 -2.55 7.65
CA GLY A 124 7.53 -1.85 7.37
C GLY A 124 7.36 -1.59 5.87
N ILE A 125 6.25 -0.96 5.46
CA ILE A 125 6.02 -0.60 4.05
C ILE A 125 7.09 0.35 3.52
N ALA A 126 7.71 1.13 4.42
CA ALA A 126 8.73 2.12 4.10
C ALA A 126 10.01 1.52 3.51
N ASP A 127 10.30 0.27 3.91
CA ASP A 127 11.52 -0.44 3.52
C ASP A 127 11.29 -1.38 2.34
N ARG A 128 10.06 -1.43 1.79
CA ARG A 128 9.72 -2.30 0.65
C ARG A 128 10.26 -1.73 -0.65
N LYS A 129 11.54 -2.03 -0.90
CA LYS A 129 12.26 -1.64 -2.11
C LYS A 129 12.38 -2.82 -3.07
N ILE A 130 12.32 -2.51 -4.36
CA ILE A 130 12.68 -3.40 -5.45
C ILE A 130 13.98 -2.85 -6.04
N THR A 131 15.07 -3.59 -5.91
CA THR A 131 16.42 -3.13 -6.24
C THR A 131 16.97 -3.95 -7.39
N SER A 132 17.50 -3.28 -8.41
CA SER A 132 18.16 -3.94 -9.53
C SER A 132 19.38 -4.73 -9.04
N ALA A 133 19.49 -5.98 -9.48
CA ALA A 133 20.64 -6.81 -9.15
C ALA A 133 21.88 -6.47 -9.97
N PHE A 134 21.69 -5.75 -11.08
CA PHE A 134 22.74 -5.29 -11.99
C PHE A 134 23.53 -4.11 -11.42
N ASN A 135 22.83 -3.08 -10.95
CA ASN A 135 23.46 -1.80 -10.56
C ASN A 135 23.15 -1.35 -9.13
N GLY A 136 22.29 -2.05 -8.39
CA GLY A 136 21.92 -1.71 -7.02
C GLY A 136 20.97 -0.51 -6.87
N LEU A 137 20.50 0.08 -7.97
CA LEU A 137 19.52 1.16 -7.95
C LEU A 137 18.11 0.62 -7.66
N CYS A 138 17.29 1.42 -6.99
CA CYS A 138 15.92 1.06 -6.64
C CYS A 138 14.94 1.52 -7.71
N LEU A 139 13.95 0.68 -7.99
CA LEU A 139 12.77 1.04 -8.78
C LEU A 139 12.03 2.17 -8.07
N THR A 140 11.86 3.29 -8.77
CA THR A 140 11.31 4.54 -8.26
C THR A 140 10.44 5.21 -9.32
N HIS A 141 9.77 6.30 -8.96
CA HIS A 141 9.13 7.20 -9.91
C HIS A 141 9.41 8.65 -9.49
N GLY A 142 9.24 9.59 -10.42
CA GLY A 142 9.47 11.01 -10.17
C GLY A 142 8.69 11.54 -8.96
N TYR A 143 9.33 12.41 -8.17
CA TYR A 143 8.77 13.00 -6.95
C TYR A 143 7.54 13.87 -7.29
N LEU A 144 6.48 13.73 -6.50
CA LEU A 144 5.22 14.50 -6.52
C LEU A 144 4.17 14.01 -7.54
N LYS A 145 3.25 13.17 -7.05
CA LYS A 145 2.03 12.67 -7.72
C LYS A 145 2.27 11.98 -9.07
N PRO A 146 2.18 10.64 -9.14
CA PRO A 146 2.23 9.97 -10.43
C PRO A 146 0.98 10.37 -11.23
N ASP A 147 1.17 11.13 -12.30
CA ASP A 147 0.16 11.25 -13.35
C ASP A 147 -0.07 9.86 -13.97
N GLU A 148 -1.23 9.69 -14.60
CA GLU A 148 -1.47 8.50 -15.43
C GLU A 148 -0.36 8.39 -16.49
N TYR A 149 0.21 7.21 -16.62
CA TYR A 149 1.35 6.90 -17.49
C TYR A 149 2.68 7.58 -17.11
N ALA A 150 2.84 8.01 -15.86
CA ALA A 150 4.14 8.49 -15.37
C ALA A 150 5.22 7.41 -15.53
N PRO A 151 6.41 7.75 -16.08
CA PRO A 151 7.46 6.78 -16.28
C PRO A 151 8.03 6.31 -14.94
N VAL A 152 8.32 5.01 -14.86
CA VAL A 152 9.07 4.41 -13.76
C VAL A 152 10.55 4.47 -14.11
N SER A 153 11.37 4.81 -13.13
CA SER A 153 12.81 4.97 -13.28
C SER A 153 13.57 4.21 -12.18
N GLN A 154 14.89 4.32 -12.21
CA GLN A 154 15.76 3.75 -11.17
C GLN A 154 16.58 4.85 -10.47
N SER A 155 16.79 4.75 -9.16
CA SER A 155 17.62 5.71 -8.42
C SER A 155 18.28 5.09 -7.17
N SER A 156 19.47 5.58 -6.81
CA SER A 156 20.12 5.28 -5.52
C SER A 156 19.57 6.11 -4.38
N ARG A 157 18.86 7.21 -4.69
CA ARG A 157 18.20 7.98 -3.66
C ARG A 157 17.14 7.08 -3.04
N ASP A 158 17.30 6.83 -1.75
CA ASP A 158 16.18 6.64 -0.84
C ASP A 158 15.36 7.92 -0.86
N VAL A 159 14.72 8.19 -1.99
CA VAL A 159 13.59 9.10 -2.01
C VAL A 159 12.55 8.37 -1.19
N VAL A 160 12.51 8.75 0.09
CA VAL A 160 11.66 8.26 1.18
C VAL A 160 10.15 8.38 0.85
N ALA A 161 9.80 8.67 -0.40
CA ALA A 161 8.47 8.87 -0.92
C ALA A 161 7.90 7.68 -1.69
N THR A 162 8.65 6.61 -1.96
CA THR A 162 8.15 5.52 -2.81
C THR A 162 8.46 4.15 -2.22
N GLY A 163 7.44 3.48 -1.69
CA GLY A 163 7.47 2.06 -1.37
C GLY A 163 6.69 1.25 -2.41
N TRP A 164 6.92 -0.06 -2.48
CA TRP A 164 6.19 -0.95 -3.38
C TRP A 164 5.48 -2.06 -2.60
N LEU A 165 4.21 -2.31 -2.93
CA LEU A 165 3.50 -3.51 -2.51
C LEU A 165 3.52 -4.50 -3.65
N VAL A 166 3.80 -5.74 -3.31
CA VAL A 166 3.67 -6.88 -4.22
C VAL A 166 2.46 -7.66 -3.75
N VAL A 167 1.37 -7.59 -4.51
CA VAL A 167 0.07 -8.15 -4.14
C VAL A 167 -0.23 -9.35 -5.04
N PRO A 168 -0.29 -10.59 -4.51
CA PRO A 168 -0.64 -11.75 -5.34
C PRO A 168 -2.06 -11.64 -5.91
N VAL A 169 -2.24 -11.99 -7.20
CA VAL A 169 -3.51 -11.79 -7.93
C VAL A 169 -4.69 -12.59 -7.31
N HIS A 170 -4.40 -13.71 -6.65
CA HIS A 170 -5.42 -14.57 -6.01
C HIS A 170 -5.44 -14.45 -4.48
N SER A 171 -4.86 -13.38 -3.94
CA SER A 171 -4.82 -13.18 -2.49
C SER A 171 -6.03 -12.40 -2.00
N VAL A 172 -6.51 -12.78 -0.81
CA VAL A 172 -7.58 -12.06 -0.12
C VAL A 172 -6.96 -10.98 0.77
N PRO A 173 -7.46 -9.74 0.69
CA PRO A 173 -7.14 -8.67 1.64
C PRO A 173 -7.24 -9.12 3.10
N ASN A 174 -6.29 -8.72 3.94
CA ASN A 174 -6.39 -8.95 5.39
C ASN A 174 -5.73 -7.83 6.19
N PHE A 175 -6.04 -7.77 7.48
CA PHE A 175 -5.51 -6.78 8.41
C PHE A 175 -5.37 -7.38 9.83
N GLY A 176 -4.57 -6.74 10.67
CA GLY A 176 -4.36 -7.17 12.05
C GLY A 176 -5.26 -6.48 13.06
N THR A 177 -5.45 -5.16 12.95
CA THR A 177 -6.23 -4.38 13.93
C THR A 177 -6.85 -3.16 13.28
N PHE A 178 -8.10 -2.85 13.65
CA PHE A 178 -8.77 -1.59 13.34
C PHE A 178 -8.93 -0.78 14.63
N ALA A 179 -8.37 0.43 14.65
CA ALA A 179 -8.34 1.28 15.83
C ALA A 179 -8.72 2.72 15.49
N THR A 180 -9.27 3.41 16.49
CA THR A 180 -9.53 4.86 16.45
C THR A 180 -8.45 5.61 17.21
N SER A 181 -8.38 6.93 17.00
CA SER A 181 -7.63 7.86 17.85
C SER A 181 -8.32 9.20 17.89
N LEU A 182 -8.21 9.86 19.03
CA LEU A 182 -8.53 11.27 19.16
C LEU A 182 -7.28 12.02 19.60
N GLY A 183 -6.73 12.84 18.71
CA GLY A 183 -5.55 13.67 18.96
C GLY A 183 -5.94 15.13 19.19
N SER A 184 -5.15 15.86 19.97
CA SER A 184 -5.30 17.31 20.09
C SER A 184 -4.93 18.01 18.77
N TYR A 185 -5.67 19.07 18.42
CA TYR A 185 -5.30 20.00 17.37
C TYR A 185 -4.66 21.24 18.01
N ASN A 186 -3.43 21.58 17.61
CA ASN A 186 -2.52 22.42 18.41
C ASN A 186 -2.96 23.88 18.62
N SER A 187 -3.95 24.38 17.89
CA SER A 187 -4.35 25.79 17.96
C SER A 187 -5.73 26.05 18.55
N ASP A 188 -6.59 25.03 18.66
CA ASP A 188 -7.97 25.23 19.13
C ASP A 188 -8.42 24.04 20.00
N PRO A 189 -8.74 24.26 21.29
CA PRO A 189 -9.17 23.19 22.19
C PRO A 189 -10.49 22.53 21.77
N ASN A 190 -11.32 23.23 20.97
CA ASN A 190 -12.60 22.72 20.51
C ASN A 190 -12.47 21.75 19.35
N TRP A 191 -11.32 21.73 18.65
CA TRP A 191 -11.09 20.84 17.52
C TRP A 191 -10.17 19.69 17.89
N LYS A 192 -10.52 18.49 17.42
CA LYS A 192 -9.68 17.30 17.56
C LYS A 192 -9.42 16.68 16.20
N ASN A 193 -8.27 16.02 16.10
CA ASN A 193 -7.99 15.11 14.99
C ASN A 193 -8.60 13.75 15.33
N LEU A 194 -9.71 13.41 14.69
CA LEU A 194 -10.24 12.05 14.72
C LEU A 194 -9.52 11.23 13.65
N GLY A 195 -8.99 10.07 14.05
CA GLY A 195 -8.27 9.17 13.16
C GLY A 195 -8.81 7.75 13.17
N PHE A 196 -8.93 7.17 11.99
CA PHE A 196 -9.23 5.74 11.77
C PHE A 196 -8.00 5.05 11.19
N ARG A 197 -7.63 3.90 11.75
CA ARG A 197 -6.31 3.28 11.54
C ARG A 197 -6.40 1.77 11.41
N LEU A 198 -5.92 1.23 10.30
CA LEU A 198 -5.74 -0.21 10.10
C LEU A 198 -4.26 -0.57 10.14
N LYS A 199 -3.90 -1.53 10.99
CA LYS A 199 -2.51 -1.98 11.14
C LYS A 199 -2.29 -3.35 10.52
N ARG A 200 -1.07 -3.60 10.04
CA ARG A 200 -0.64 -4.87 9.46
C ARG A 200 -1.51 -5.30 8.27
N VAL A 201 -1.88 -4.33 7.44
CA VAL A 201 -2.70 -4.58 6.24
C VAL A 201 -1.85 -5.30 5.18
N ARG A 202 -2.39 -6.33 4.56
CA ARG A 202 -1.73 -7.14 3.54
C ARG A 202 -2.67 -7.43 2.38
N ASN A 203 -2.08 -7.69 1.21
CA ASN A 203 -2.80 -8.10 0.02
C ASN A 203 -3.84 -7.08 -0.45
N VAL A 204 -3.52 -5.79 -0.31
CA VAL A 204 -4.42 -4.69 -0.69
C VAL A 204 -3.78 -3.81 -1.74
N LEU A 205 -4.59 -3.33 -2.67
CA LEU A 205 -4.23 -2.26 -3.59
C LEU A 205 -4.52 -0.89 -2.95
N ARG A 206 -5.66 -0.79 -2.26
CA ARG A 206 -6.15 0.43 -1.61
C ARG A 206 -6.94 0.08 -0.35
N VAL A 207 -7.08 1.07 0.53
CA VAL A 207 -7.95 1.01 1.72
C VAL A 207 -8.83 2.25 1.71
N GLY A 208 -10.11 2.07 2.01
CA GLY A 208 -11.07 3.16 2.18
C GLY A 208 -11.88 2.99 3.45
N PHE A 209 -12.40 4.11 3.94
CA PHE A 209 -13.30 4.17 5.08
C PHE A 209 -14.64 4.75 4.65
N TRP A 210 -15.72 4.10 5.05
CA TRP A 210 -17.08 4.62 4.97
C TRP A 210 -17.45 5.19 6.33
N ILE A 211 -17.55 6.51 6.46
CA ILE A 211 -17.59 7.21 7.74
C ILE A 211 -18.91 7.95 7.90
N TRP A 212 -19.59 7.80 9.04
CA TRP A 212 -20.83 8.53 9.35
C TRP A 212 -20.94 8.87 10.83
N THR A 213 -21.98 9.61 11.20
CA THR A 213 -22.28 9.95 12.60
C THR A 213 -23.63 9.40 13.03
N ASP A 214 -23.87 9.28 14.34
CA ASP A 214 -25.19 8.91 14.89
C ASP A 214 -26.32 9.81 14.35
N SER A 215 -26.05 11.12 14.23
CA SER A 215 -27.05 12.10 13.82
C SER A 215 -27.37 12.03 12.32
N GLY A 216 -26.37 11.75 11.48
CA GLY A 216 -26.53 11.61 10.04
C GLY A 216 -27.01 10.23 9.60
N GLY A 217 -26.65 9.19 10.34
CA GLY A 217 -26.87 7.80 9.93
C GLY A 217 -26.00 7.37 8.73
N PRO A 218 -26.03 6.08 8.34
CA PRO A 218 -25.18 5.54 7.28
C PRO A 218 -25.49 6.08 5.87
N GLU A 219 -26.67 6.67 5.66
CA GLU A 219 -27.06 7.31 4.39
C GLU A 219 -26.33 8.64 4.15
N ALA A 220 -25.85 9.29 5.22
CA ALA A 220 -25.06 10.51 5.16
C ALA A 220 -23.55 10.23 5.19
N ALA A 221 -23.15 8.97 5.01
CA ALA A 221 -21.77 8.57 5.11
C ALA A 221 -20.92 9.15 3.97
N VAL A 222 -19.65 9.37 4.27
CA VAL A 222 -18.65 9.85 3.33
C VAL A 222 -17.61 8.75 3.11
N TRP A 223 -17.25 8.53 1.84
CA TRP A 223 -16.15 7.66 1.47
C TRP A 223 -14.83 8.43 1.52
N GLU A 224 -13.85 7.90 2.25
CA GLU A 224 -12.54 8.49 2.41
C GLU A 224 -11.43 7.48 2.16
N ASP A 225 -10.52 7.80 1.24
CA ASP A 225 -9.34 6.97 1.00
C ASP A 225 -8.35 7.08 2.16
N ALA A 226 -7.86 5.93 2.62
CA ALA A 226 -6.84 5.86 3.64
C ALA A 226 -5.45 6.12 3.04
N LYS A 227 -4.60 6.79 3.82
CA LYS A 227 -3.19 7.04 3.49
C LYS A 227 -2.33 5.98 4.14
N CYS A 228 -1.44 5.37 3.37
CA CYS A 228 -0.46 4.45 3.93
C CYS A 228 0.64 5.22 4.69
N TYR A 229 0.69 5.06 6.00
CA TYR A 229 1.74 5.54 6.88
C TYR A 229 2.80 4.45 7.09
N ALA A 230 3.75 4.47 6.17
CA ALA A 230 4.73 3.42 5.99
C ALA A 230 5.62 3.10 7.22
N PRO A 231 6.05 4.07 8.06
CA PRO A 231 6.85 3.78 9.27
C PRO A 231 6.15 2.89 10.31
N TRP A 232 4.81 2.84 10.30
CA TRP A 232 4.04 2.03 11.25
C TRP A 232 3.26 0.90 10.59
N ASP A 233 3.48 0.64 9.29
CA ASP A 233 2.77 -0.40 8.54
C ASP A 233 1.24 -0.28 8.72
N GLU A 234 0.78 0.97 8.57
CA GLU A 234 -0.56 1.41 8.93
C GLU A 234 -1.22 2.14 7.76
N TRP A 235 -2.52 1.92 7.57
CA TRP A 235 -3.36 2.75 6.70
C TRP A 235 -4.27 3.60 7.56
N GLN A 236 -4.27 4.91 7.34
CA GLN A 236 -4.95 5.85 8.23
C GLN A 236 -5.60 6.99 7.48
N HIS A 237 -6.72 7.46 8.01
CA HIS A 237 -7.37 8.69 7.60
C HIS A 237 -7.63 9.56 8.83
N PHE A 238 -7.37 10.86 8.71
CA PHE A 238 -7.60 11.84 9.77
C PHE A 238 -8.39 13.02 9.23
N PHE A 239 -9.33 13.50 10.03
CA PHE A 239 -10.07 14.73 9.78
C PHE A 239 -10.32 15.47 11.10
N LEU A 240 -10.63 16.75 10.95
CA LEU A 240 -10.94 17.63 12.08
C LEU A 240 -12.41 17.49 12.44
N VAL A 241 -12.67 17.32 13.73
CA VAL A 241 -14.02 17.25 14.30
C VAL A 241 -14.17 18.30 15.41
N ASP A 242 -15.34 18.92 15.47
CA ASP A 242 -15.73 19.82 16.57
C ASP A 242 -16.15 18.98 17.79
N THR A 243 -15.70 19.38 18.97
CA THR A 243 -16.02 18.74 20.26
C THR A 243 -17.07 19.49 21.07
N GLY A 244 -17.58 20.61 20.55
CA GLY A 244 -18.66 21.38 21.16
C GLY A 244 -19.98 20.61 21.22
N THR A 245 -20.17 19.63 20.34
CA THR A 245 -21.30 18.70 20.38
C THR A 245 -20.79 17.28 20.65
N ARG A 246 -21.55 16.52 21.45
CA ARG A 246 -21.24 15.12 21.70
C ARG A 246 -21.83 14.27 20.59
N GLU A 247 -20.99 13.56 19.87
CA GLU A 247 -21.39 12.78 18.70
C GLU A 247 -20.53 11.50 18.60
N THR A 248 -21.14 10.39 18.16
CA THR A 248 -20.40 9.17 17.83
C THR A 248 -20.14 9.14 16.34
N TYR A 249 -18.88 8.97 15.98
CA TYR A 249 -18.43 8.73 14.62
C TYR A 249 -18.23 7.23 14.42
N HIS A 250 -18.79 6.69 13.37
CA HIS A 250 -18.65 5.30 12.97
C HIS A 250 -17.81 5.23 11.71
N ALA A 251 -17.08 4.12 11.55
CA ALA A 251 -16.37 3.85 10.32
C ALA A 251 -16.38 2.36 10.01
N ASP A 252 -16.73 2.04 8.78
CA ASP A 252 -16.47 0.74 8.17
C ASP A 252 -15.18 0.83 7.35
N ALA A 253 -14.32 -0.17 7.51
CA ALA A 253 -13.11 -0.32 6.74
C ALA A 253 -13.32 -1.27 5.57
N TYR A 254 -12.83 -0.88 4.40
CA TYR A 254 -12.84 -1.69 3.19
C TYR A 254 -11.43 -1.72 2.56
N ALA A 255 -11.13 -2.78 1.83
CA ALA A 255 -9.88 -2.90 1.07
C ALA A 255 -10.14 -3.36 -0.36
N LEU A 256 -9.48 -2.72 -1.32
CA LEU A 256 -9.51 -3.12 -2.72
C LEU A 256 -8.51 -4.26 -2.94
N GLY A 257 -9.01 -5.43 -3.34
CA GLY A 257 -8.19 -6.61 -3.64
C GLY A 257 -7.64 -6.60 -5.07
N ALA A 258 -6.77 -7.56 -5.38
CA ALA A 258 -6.27 -7.79 -6.75
C ALA A 258 -7.29 -8.51 -7.66
N ASP A 259 -8.47 -8.82 -7.15
CA ASP A 259 -9.65 -9.16 -7.94
C ASP A 259 -10.39 -7.92 -8.47
N ASN A 260 -9.96 -6.72 -8.06
CA ASN A 260 -10.62 -5.43 -8.31
C ASN A 260 -11.97 -5.30 -7.60
N GLU A 261 -12.17 -6.01 -6.48
CA GLU A 261 -13.36 -5.91 -5.65
C GLU A 261 -13.03 -5.27 -4.29
N TRP A 262 -14.00 -4.56 -3.72
CA TRP A 262 -13.90 -4.03 -2.36
C TRP A 262 -14.36 -5.08 -1.36
N HIS A 263 -13.46 -5.41 -0.43
CA HIS A 263 -13.69 -6.38 0.64
C HIS A 263 -13.93 -5.64 1.94
N TYR A 264 -15.05 -5.92 2.60
CA TYR A 264 -15.31 -5.43 3.94
C TYR A 264 -14.33 -6.06 4.94
N PHE A 265 -13.78 -5.24 5.83
CA PHE A 265 -12.89 -5.67 6.90
C PHE A 265 -13.57 -5.72 8.25
N SER A 266 -13.99 -4.56 8.75
CA SER A 266 -14.53 -4.42 10.11
C SER A 266 -15.13 -3.03 10.27
N SER A 267 -15.95 -2.86 11.30
CA SER A 267 -16.47 -1.59 11.76
C SER A 267 -15.78 -1.15 13.05
N THR A 268 -15.83 0.14 13.35
CA THR A 268 -15.44 0.72 14.63
C THR A 268 -16.21 2.02 14.89
N SER A 269 -16.16 2.51 16.12
CA SER A 269 -16.82 3.77 16.51
C SER A 269 -15.99 4.55 17.52
N GLN A 270 -16.07 5.88 17.45
CA GLN A 270 -15.42 6.79 18.39
C GLN A 270 -16.40 7.89 18.82
N VAL A 271 -16.60 8.01 20.12
CA VAL A 271 -17.32 9.15 20.70
C VAL A 271 -16.40 10.35 20.75
N VAL A 272 -16.89 11.49 20.28
CA VAL A 272 -16.25 12.80 20.28
C VAL A 272 -17.14 13.76 21.08
N GLY A 273 -16.52 14.67 21.83
CA GLY A 273 -17.22 15.68 22.63
C GLY A 273 -16.85 15.63 24.10
N GLN A 274 -17.22 16.68 24.84
CA GLN A 274 -16.98 16.76 26.27
C GLN A 274 -17.70 15.60 26.99
N PRO A 275 -17.08 15.00 28.03
CA PRO A 275 -17.81 14.11 28.91
C PRO A 275 -19.01 14.87 29.45
N VAL A 276 -20.19 14.24 29.48
CA VAL A 276 -21.31 14.78 30.24
C VAL A 276 -20.81 14.89 31.67
N GLN A 277 -20.64 16.11 32.19
CA GLN A 277 -20.28 16.27 33.58
C GLN A 277 -21.40 15.59 34.38
N PRO A 278 -21.07 14.61 35.26
CA PRO A 278 -22.10 14.00 36.08
C PRO A 278 -22.81 15.13 36.83
N GLU A 279 -24.13 15.15 36.79
CA GLU A 279 -24.91 16.12 37.56
C GLU A 279 -24.40 16.08 38.99
N ARG A 280 -23.89 17.22 39.48
CA ARG A 280 -23.48 17.33 40.87
C ARG A 280 -24.73 16.98 41.69
N PRO A 281 -24.71 15.93 42.53
CA PRO A 281 -25.88 15.60 43.33
C PRO A 281 -26.31 16.86 44.08
N ALA A 282 -27.60 17.18 44.02
CA ALA A 282 -28.16 18.34 44.70
C ALA A 282 -27.68 18.30 46.16
N ASN A 283 -27.05 19.39 46.62
CA ASN A 283 -26.64 19.48 48.01
C ASN A 283 -27.90 19.28 48.88
N PRO A 284 -27.86 18.35 49.85
CA PRO A 284 -28.97 18.13 50.77
C PRO A 284 -29.24 19.36 51.64
#